data_AF-A0A839USM8-F1
#
_entry.id   AF-A0A839USM8-F1
#
_cell.length_a   1.000
_cell.length_b   1.000
_cell.length_c   1.000
_cell.angle_alpha   90.00
_cell.angle_beta   90.00
_cell.angle_gamma   90.00
#
_symmetry.space_group_name_H-M   'P 1'
#
loop_
_entity.id
_entity.type
_entity.pdbx_description
1 polymer ?
#
loop_
_entity_poly.entity_id
_entity_poly.type
_entity_poly.pdbx_seq_one_letter_code
_entity_poly.pdbx_strand_id
1 'polypeptide(L)'
;MKKIIANIFTSSVYSSFLGSVVVFVGMIVSFMGDGWDLIGDAIGGAVLFYFVTAIASCVIAMFVAGPVYVVLAKYKMANYYTSFLLGLAVTFVCFGFSASLENLYWNLAGGVTGFLFHYHYINKPSWVGSQHLTRPSN
;
A
#
# COMPACT_ATOMS: atom_id res chain seq x y z
N MET A 1 -19.94 -10.48 -5.70
CA MET A 1 -19.10 -10.73 -4.49
C MET A 1 -17.77 -11.40 -4.81
N LYS A 2 -17.71 -12.58 -5.46
CA LYS A 2 -16.43 -13.25 -5.79
C LYS A 2 -15.40 -12.37 -6.53
N LYS A 3 -15.83 -11.62 -7.55
CA LYS A 3 -14.96 -10.68 -8.30
C LYS A 3 -14.42 -9.52 -7.44
N ILE A 4 -15.23 -9.01 -6.51
CA ILE A 4 -14.83 -7.91 -5.61
C ILE A 4 -13.74 -8.42 -4.65
N ILE A 5 -13.94 -9.59 -4.05
CA ILE A 5 -12.98 -10.20 -3.13
C ILE A 5 -11.66 -10.50 -3.85
N ALA A 6 -11.70 -11.04 -5.07
CA ALA A 6 -10.51 -11.28 -5.87
C ALA A 6 -9.75 -9.98 -6.19
N ASN A 7 -10.47 -8.93 -6.61
CA ASN A 7 -9.85 -7.63 -6.89
C ASN A 7 -9.22 -7.01 -5.63
N ILE A 8 -9.88 -7.10 -4.46
CA ILE A 8 -9.29 -6.68 -3.19
C ILE A 8 -8.01 -7.48 -2.96
N PHE A 9 -8.08 -8.81 -2.99
CA PHE A 9 -6.94 -9.68 -2.72
C PHE A 9 -5.74 -9.35 -3.61
N THR A 10 -5.93 -9.33 -4.93
CA THR A 10 -4.85 -9.09 -5.87
C THR A 10 -4.30 -7.67 -5.74
N SER A 11 -5.16 -6.67 -5.55
CA SER A 11 -4.72 -5.29 -5.35
C SER A 11 -3.94 -5.14 -4.06
N SER A 12 -4.40 -5.75 -2.96
CA SER A 12 -3.71 -5.78 -1.67
C SER A 12 -2.32 -6.38 -1.78
N VAL A 13 -2.18 -7.52 -2.48
CA VAL A 13 -0.87 -8.15 -2.67
C VAL A 13 0.06 -7.21 -3.43
N TYR A 14 -0.31 -6.78 -4.64
CA TYR A 14 0.59 -5.95 -5.45
C TYR A 14 0.91 -4.61 -4.79
N SER A 15 -0.09 -3.93 -4.23
CA SER A 15 0.11 -2.62 -3.60
C SER A 15 0.98 -2.71 -2.36
N SER A 16 0.86 -3.79 -1.57
CA SER A 16 1.63 -3.94 -0.32
C SER A 16 3.09 -4.25 -0.59
N PHE A 17 3.39 -5.12 -1.56
CA PHE A 17 4.79 -5.39 -1.93
C PHE A 17 5.46 -4.12 -2.49
N LEU A 18 4.79 -3.42 -3.42
CA LEU A 18 5.35 -2.20 -4.00
C LEU A 18 5.41 -1.03 -2.99
N GLY A 19 4.39 -0.86 -2.15
CA GLY A 19 4.36 0.18 -1.13
C GLY A 19 5.42 -0.03 -0.04
N SER A 20 5.75 -1.28 0.28
CA SER A 20 6.80 -1.62 1.25
C SER A 20 8.21 -1.25 0.77
N VAL A 21 8.41 -1.05 -0.54
CA VAL A 21 9.68 -0.53 -1.08
C VAL A 21 9.99 0.85 -0.51
N VAL A 22 8.99 1.66 -0.19
CA VAL A 22 9.18 2.97 0.45
C VAL A 22 9.85 2.82 1.81
N VAL A 23 9.40 1.85 2.61
CA VAL A 23 9.97 1.54 3.93
C VAL A 23 11.39 1.00 3.80
N PHE A 24 11.62 0.12 2.82
CA PHE A 24 12.95 -0.41 2.52
C PHE A 24 13.95 0.69 2.16
N VAL A 25 13.59 1.57 1.23
CA VAL A 25 14.43 2.71 0.83
C VAL A 25 14.65 3.66 1.99
N GLY A 26 13.60 3.96 2.77
CA GLY A 26 13.71 4.79 3.96
C GLY A 26 14.74 4.26 4.96
N MET A 27 14.71 2.95 5.23
CA MET A 27 15.70 2.30 6.10
C MET A 27 17.12 2.37 5.55
N ILE A 28 17.33 2.07 4.26
CA ILE A 28 18.68 2.18 3.66
C ILE A 28 19.23 3.60 3.79
N VAL A 29 18.40 4.62 3.52
CA VAL A 29 18.81 6.02 3.62
C VAL A 29 19.15 6.38 5.07
N SER A 30 18.37 5.92 6.04
CA SER A 30 18.70 6.11 7.46
C SER A 30 20.05 5.50 7.83
N PHE A 31 20.33 4.26 7.40
CA PHE A 31 21.60 3.59 7.68
C PHE A 31 22.81 4.21 6.97
N MET A 32 22.62 4.79 5.77
CA MET A 32 23.69 5.56 5.11
C MET A 32 24.11 6.80 5.91
N GLY A 33 23.23 7.33 6.77
CA GLY A 33 23.54 8.44 7.68
C GLY A 33 24.48 8.04 8.83
N ASP A 34 24.49 6.77 9.22
CA ASP A 34 25.20 6.27 10.41
C ASP A 34 26.59 5.68 10.10
N GLY A 35 26.97 5.60 8.82
CA GLY A 35 28.31 5.19 8.37
C GLY A 35 28.31 3.91 7.52
N TRP A 36 29.28 3.83 6.59
CA TRP A 36 29.34 2.80 5.56
C TRP A 36 29.75 1.40 6.07
N ASP A 37 30.32 1.32 7.27
CA ASP A 37 30.83 0.08 7.85
C ASP A 37 29.73 -0.89 8.33
N LEU A 38 28.47 -0.41 8.41
CA LEU A 38 27.31 -1.18 8.88
C LEU A 38 26.38 -1.66 7.74
N ILE A 39 26.72 -1.38 6.47
CA ILE A 39 25.83 -1.60 5.32
C ILE A 39 25.43 -3.07 5.13
N GLY A 40 26.34 -4.02 5.37
CA GLY A 40 26.07 -5.45 5.16
C GLY A 40 24.95 -5.99 6.06
N ASP A 41 25.04 -5.74 7.36
CA ASP A 41 24.02 -6.15 8.33
C ASP A 41 22.75 -5.30 8.22
N ALA A 42 22.89 -4.01 7.87
CA ALA A 42 21.76 -3.10 7.63
C ALA A 42 20.91 -3.53 6.44
N ILE A 43 21.51 -4.00 5.34
CA ILE A 43 20.76 -4.53 4.18
C ILE A 43 20.00 -5.79 4.58
N GLY A 44 20.61 -6.69 5.36
CA GLY A 44 19.95 -7.89 5.87
C GLY A 44 18.72 -7.56 6.71
N GLY A 45 18.87 -6.61 7.65
CA GLY A 45 17.77 -6.10 8.46
C GLY A 45 16.66 -5.45 7.63
N ALA A 46 17.02 -4.59 6.67
CA ALA A 46 16.07 -3.89 5.82
C ALA A 46 15.26 -4.84 4.92
N VAL A 47 15.87 -5.89 4.38
CA VAL A 47 15.18 -6.91 3.58
C VAL A 47 14.18 -7.70 4.43
N LEU A 48 14.56 -8.11 5.64
CA LEU A 48 13.64 -8.79 6.55
C LEU A 48 12.45 -7.90 6.93
N PHE A 49 12.73 -6.63 7.26
CA PHE A 49 11.70 -5.65 7.58
C PHE A 49 10.76 -5.38 6.40
N TYR A 50 11.29 -5.33 5.17
CA TYR A 50 10.49 -5.19 3.95
C TYR A 50 9.43 -6.31 3.84
N PHE A 51 9.82 -7.57 4.01
CA PHE A 51 8.88 -8.69 3.88
C PHE A 51 7.85 -8.70 5.01
N VAL A 52 8.26 -8.44 6.25
CA VAL A 52 7.32 -8.34 7.39
C VAL A 52 6.32 -7.22 7.14
N THR A 53 6.79 -6.06 6.67
CA THR A 53 5.96 -4.90 6.31
C THR A 53 4.97 -5.22 5.20
N ALA A 54 5.43 -5.89 4.14
CA ALA A 54 4.60 -6.26 3.01
C ALA A 54 3.48 -7.22 3.42
N ILE A 55 3.79 -8.19 4.29
CA ILE A 55 2.80 -9.15 4.81
C ILE A 55 1.78 -8.43 5.69
N ALA A 56 2.23 -7.62 6.65
CA ALA A 56 1.35 -6.86 7.54
C ALA A 56 0.44 -5.91 6.74
N SER A 57 1.01 -5.16 5.80
CA SER A 57 0.27 -4.26 4.91
C SER A 57 -0.74 -5.01 4.05
N CYS A 58 -0.40 -6.22 3.57
CA CYS A 58 -1.31 -7.04 2.78
C CYS A 58 -2.54 -7.45 3.59
N VAL A 59 -2.36 -7.89 4.83
CA VAL A 59 -3.45 -8.26 5.74
C VAL A 59 -4.35 -7.04 6.01
N ILE A 60 -3.76 -5.90 6.35
CA ILE A 60 -4.50 -4.66 6.62
C ILE A 60 -5.25 -4.19 5.36
N ALA A 61 -4.60 -4.21 4.21
CA ALA A 61 -5.22 -3.83 2.95
C ALA A 61 -6.39 -4.76 2.57
N MET A 62 -6.30 -6.05 2.89
CA MET A 62 -7.32 -7.03 2.53
C MET A 62 -8.56 -6.96 3.45
N PHE A 63 -8.35 -6.78 4.75
CA PHE A 63 -9.44 -6.87 5.74
C PHE A 63 -9.95 -5.51 6.23
N VAL A 64 -9.18 -4.43 6.07
CA VAL A 64 -9.54 -3.09 6.56
C VAL A 64 -9.70 -2.12 5.40
N ALA A 65 -8.62 -1.80 4.69
CA ALA A 65 -8.67 -0.75 3.68
C ALA A 65 -9.48 -1.17 2.44
N GLY A 66 -9.38 -2.42 1.99
CA GLY A 66 -10.09 -2.95 0.83
C GLY A 66 -11.61 -2.87 0.95
N PRO A 67 -12.22 -3.37 2.04
CA PRO A 67 -13.65 -3.21 2.29
C PRO A 67 -14.10 -1.75 2.33
N VAL A 68 -13.35 -0.88 3.01
CA VAL A 68 -13.65 0.56 3.07
C VAL A 68 -13.57 1.19 1.67
N TYR A 69 -12.55 0.84 0.89
CA TYR A 69 -12.40 1.28 -0.48
C TYR A 69 -13.58 0.85 -1.36
N VAL A 70 -14.10 -0.37 -1.21
CA VAL A 70 -15.28 -0.83 -1.96
C VAL A 70 -16.51 0.01 -1.62
N VAL A 71 -16.68 0.39 -0.35
CA VAL A 71 -17.75 1.30 0.07
C VAL A 71 -17.57 2.66 -0.60
N LEU A 72 -16.36 3.24 -0.58
CA LEU A 72 -16.06 4.50 -1.26
C LEU A 72 -16.33 4.41 -2.78
N ALA A 73 -15.99 3.29 -3.41
CA ALA A 73 -16.25 3.05 -4.82
C ALA A 73 -17.76 2.99 -5.13
N LYS A 74 -18.55 2.36 -4.25
CA LYS A 74 -20.01 2.30 -4.36
C LYS A 74 -20.65 3.70 -4.34
N TYR A 75 -20.10 4.62 -3.55
CA TYR A 75 -20.55 6.02 -3.48
C TYR A 75 -19.88 6.95 -4.51
N LYS A 76 -19.11 6.42 -5.48
CA LYS A 76 -18.35 7.20 -6.48
C LYS A 76 -17.33 8.18 -5.87
N MET A 77 -16.85 7.88 -4.67
CA MET A 77 -15.84 8.67 -3.96
C MET A 77 -14.44 8.06 -4.07
N ALA A 78 -14.30 6.83 -4.59
CA ALA A 78 -13.00 6.21 -4.79
C ALA A 78 -12.22 6.88 -5.94
N ASN A 79 -11.12 7.54 -5.59
CA ASN A 79 -10.15 8.14 -6.48
C ASN A 79 -8.75 8.00 -5.86
N TYR A 80 -7.70 8.39 -6.61
CA TYR A 80 -6.33 8.32 -6.11
C TYR A 80 -6.12 9.04 -4.78
N TYR A 81 -6.73 10.22 -4.59
CA TYR A 81 -6.59 11.00 -3.35
C TYR A 81 -7.27 10.33 -2.17
N THR A 82 -8.52 9.88 -2.32
CA THR A 82 -9.25 9.22 -1.22
C THR A 82 -8.62 7.88 -0.83
N SER A 83 -8.01 7.19 -1.78
CA SER A 83 -7.30 5.93 -1.54
C SER A 83 -5.95 6.14 -0.87
N PHE A 84 -5.21 7.18 -1.29
CA PHE A 84 -4.00 7.63 -0.62
C PHE A 84 -4.28 8.07 0.83
N LEU A 85 -5.33 8.87 1.04
CA LEU A 85 -5.77 9.29 2.37
C LEU A 85 -6.24 8.12 3.24
N LEU A 86 -6.92 7.13 2.65
CA LEU A 86 -7.29 5.91 3.36
C LEU A 86 -6.04 5.13 3.81
N GLY A 87 -5.06 4.99 2.92
CA GLY A 87 -3.78 4.36 3.23
C GLY A 87 -3.03 5.10 4.35
N LEU A 88 -2.96 6.42 4.27
CA LEU A 88 -2.39 7.27 5.32
C LEU A 88 -3.14 7.13 6.64
N ALA A 89 -4.47 7.23 6.64
CA ALA A 89 -5.27 7.16 7.86
C ALA A 89 -5.06 5.83 8.58
N VAL A 90 -4.99 4.74 7.83
CA VAL A 90 -4.72 3.41 8.38
C VAL A 90 -3.32 3.33 8.99
N THR A 91 -2.28 3.82 8.31
CA THR A 91 -0.93 3.81 8.89
C THR A 91 -0.79 4.77 10.07
N PHE A 92 -1.44 5.92 10.06
CA PHE A 92 -1.50 6.82 11.22
C PHE A 92 -2.14 6.15 12.44
N VAL A 93 -3.18 5.35 12.24
CA VAL A 93 -3.82 4.59 13.34
C VAL A 93 -2.93 3.45 13.83
N CYS A 94 -2.24 2.75 12.92
CA CYS A 94 -1.40 1.60 13.28
C CYS A 94 -0.06 1.99 13.92
N PHE A 95 0.56 3.10 13.48
CA PHE A 95 1.93 3.50 13.86
C PHE A 95 1.97 4.79 14.70
N GLY A 96 0.84 5.47 14.88
CA GLY A 96 0.71 6.63 15.76
C GLY A 96 1.12 7.97 15.14
N PHE A 97 0.71 9.06 15.80
CA PHE A 97 1.00 10.45 15.42
C PHE A 97 2.39 10.91 15.90
N SER A 98 3.44 10.15 15.58
CA SER A 98 4.80 10.57 15.90
C SER A 98 5.50 11.11 14.66
N ALA A 99 6.12 12.28 14.80
CA ALA A 99 6.83 12.98 13.72
C ALA A 99 8.29 12.53 13.55
N SER A 100 8.68 11.37 14.11
CA SER A 100 10.01 10.81 13.85
C SER A 100 10.14 10.45 12.36
N LEU A 101 11.36 10.57 11.85
CA LEU A 101 11.69 10.29 10.44
C LEU A 101 11.25 8.88 10.02
N GLU A 102 11.40 7.91 10.90
CA GLU A 102 10.91 6.54 10.71
C GLU A 102 9.41 6.51 10.46
N ASN A 103 8.62 7.15 11.33
CA ASN A 103 7.16 7.18 11.21
C ASN A 103 6.69 7.94 9.97
N LEU A 104 7.48 8.90 9.47
CA LEU A 104 7.19 9.56 8.19
C LEU A 104 7.27 8.58 7.02
N TYR A 105 8.26 7.69 6.98
CA TYR A 105 8.39 6.68 5.93
C TYR A 105 7.26 5.65 5.99
N TRP A 106 6.85 5.23 7.20
CA TRP A 106 5.72 4.33 7.40
C TRP A 106 4.40 4.93 6.92
N ASN A 107 4.15 6.20 7.28
CA ASN A 107 2.96 6.90 6.83
C ASN A 107 2.94 7.06 5.31
N LEU A 108 4.06 7.50 4.72
CA LEU A 108 4.19 7.64 3.27
C LEU A 108 4.00 6.30 2.56
N ALA A 109 4.54 5.20 3.09
CA ALA A 109 4.33 3.86 2.57
C ALA A 109 2.85 3.46 2.59
N GLY A 110 2.12 3.80 3.64
CA GLY A 110 0.66 3.63 3.71
C GLY A 110 -0.07 4.37 2.61
N GLY A 111 0.24 5.66 2.44
CA GLY A 111 -0.33 6.48 1.37
C GLY A 111 -0.04 5.91 -0.03
N VAL A 112 1.22 5.58 -0.31
CA VAL A 112 1.65 4.98 -1.59
C VAL A 112 0.97 3.63 -1.82
N THR A 113 0.84 2.80 -0.78
CA THR A 113 0.09 1.54 -0.84
C THR A 113 -1.37 1.79 -1.21
N GLY A 114 -2.04 2.77 -0.59
CA GLY A 114 -3.41 3.14 -0.92
C GLY A 114 -3.58 3.66 -2.36
N PHE A 115 -2.62 4.46 -2.83
CA PHE A 115 -2.57 4.91 -4.22
C PHE A 115 -2.43 3.73 -5.20
N LEU A 116 -1.49 2.82 -4.94
CA LEU A 116 -1.25 1.64 -5.76
C LEU A 116 -2.43 0.66 -5.70
N PHE A 117 -3.11 0.57 -4.56
CA PHE A 117 -4.32 -0.22 -4.42
C PHE A 117 -5.41 0.28 -5.38
N HIS A 118 -5.66 1.59 -5.44
CA HIS A 118 -6.59 2.18 -6.41
C HIS A 118 -6.21 1.85 -7.85
N TYR A 119 -4.93 2.03 -8.19
CA TYR A 119 -4.41 1.72 -9.52
C TYR A 119 -4.65 0.26 -9.90
N HIS A 120 -4.31 -0.69 -9.02
CA HIS A 120 -4.50 -2.12 -9.30
C HIS A 120 -5.97 -2.53 -9.29
N TYR A 121 -6.78 -1.97 -8.40
CA TYR A 121 -8.20 -2.31 -8.31
C TYR A 121 -8.98 -1.89 -9.55
N ILE A 122 -8.63 -0.76 -10.16
CA ILE A 122 -9.28 -0.24 -11.37
C ILE A 122 -8.67 -0.83 -12.65
N ASN A 123 -7.33 -0.93 -12.72
CA ASN A 123 -6.63 -1.26 -13.98
C ASN A 123 -6.21 -2.73 -14.09
N LYS A 124 -6.19 -3.48 -12.99
CA LYS A 124 -5.87 -4.92 -12.98
C LYS A 124 -6.97 -5.73 -12.28
N PRO A 125 -8.22 -5.74 -12.80
CA PRO A 125 -9.21 -6.70 -12.35
C PRO A 125 -8.70 -8.10 -12.65
N SER A 126 -8.38 -8.85 -11.60
CA SER A 126 -7.79 -10.18 -11.72
C SER A 126 -8.87 -11.16 -12.14
N TRP A 127 -8.70 -11.73 -13.33
CA TRP A 127 -9.35 -12.89 -13.96
C TRP A 127 -10.11 -12.56 -15.27
N VAL A 128 -9.43 -12.80 -16.40
CA VAL A 128 -9.98 -13.26 -17.70
C VAL A 128 -11.22 -12.54 -18.26
N GLY A 129 -11.03 -11.79 -19.35
CA GLY A 129 -12.09 -11.55 -20.34
C GLY A 129 -13.20 -10.57 -19.95
N SER A 130 -13.36 -9.58 -20.82
CA SER A 130 -14.50 -8.67 -20.94
C SER A 130 -14.58 -7.48 -19.97
N GLN A 131 -14.28 -6.33 -20.59
CA GLN A 131 -14.97 -5.05 -20.51
C GLN A 131 -16.10 -4.97 -19.46
N HIS A 132 -15.93 -4.11 -18.47
CA HIS A 132 -16.92 -3.10 -18.09
C HIS A 132 -16.40 -2.29 -16.89
N LEU A 133 -15.44 -1.41 -17.16
CA LEU A 133 -15.58 -0.04 -16.71
C LEU A 133 -15.96 0.72 -17.97
N THR A 134 -17.26 0.95 -18.15
CA THR A 134 -17.82 1.78 -19.21
C THR A 134 -17.07 3.12 -19.24
N ARG A 135 -16.19 3.28 -20.21
CA ARG A 135 -15.88 4.58 -20.79
C ARG A 135 -17.22 5.11 -21.32
N PRO A 136 -17.68 6.32 -20.93
CA PRO A 136 -18.80 6.91 -21.65
C PRO A 136 -18.34 7.09 -23.10
N SER A 137 -19.10 6.53 -24.05
CA SER A 137 -18.99 6.87 -25.45
C SER A 137 -19.33 8.35 -25.60
N ASN A 138 -18.39 9.13 -26.14
CA ASN A 138 -18.74 10.40 -26.79
C ASN A 138 -19.44 10.12 -28.12
#